data_AF-A0A9E5UNN3-F1
#
_entry.id   AF-A0A9E5UNN3-F1
#
_cell.length_a   1.000
_cell.length_b   1.000
_cell.length_c   1.000
_cell.angle_alpha   90.00
_cell.angle_beta   90.00
_cell.angle_gamma   90.00
#
_symmetry.space_group_name_H-M   'P 1'
#
loop_
_entity.id
_entity.type
_entity.pdbx_description
1 polymer ?
#
loop_
_entity_poly.entity_id
_entity_poly.type
_entity_poly.pdbx_seq_one_letter_code
_entity_poly.pdbx_strand_id
1 'polypeptide(L)'
;MTQTFKLKKGEISFETDKVRISDNSRKQNIIQLFRPAMWTIYGTISVLRYLKTGDQFLLWTGLFIGISHFIIFILSILRSNQNEIPFDDIKSIAIKRRFSNEFLDIRLKNNRLRRIIGIENSNEVEEYIKSNIKT
;
A
#
# COMPACT_ATOMS: atom_id res chain seq x y z
N MET A 1 10.44 -3.37 26.04
CA MET A 1 9.48 -2.31 26.44
C MET A 1 8.49 -2.17 25.31
N THR A 2 7.19 -2.03 25.61
CA THR A 2 6.15 -1.90 24.57
C THR A 2 5.80 -0.42 24.39
N GLN A 3 5.93 0.09 23.17
CA GLN A 3 5.55 1.47 22.82
C GLN A 3 4.38 1.44 21.84
N THR A 4 3.28 2.13 22.17
CA THR A 4 2.09 2.18 21.31
C THR A 4 1.86 3.60 20.80
N PHE A 5 1.57 3.72 19.51
CA PHE A 5 1.21 4.97 18.86
C PHE A 5 -0.18 4.87 18.24
N LYS A 6 -0.95 5.95 18.36
CA LYS A 6 -2.30 6.03 17.80
C LYS A 6 -2.27 6.36 16.31
N LEU A 7 -3.20 5.75 15.59
CA LEU A 7 -3.49 6.02 14.19
C LEU A 7 -4.93 6.52 14.07
N LYS A 8 -5.22 7.31 13.04
CA LYS A 8 -6.59 7.79 12.74
C LYS A 8 -7.63 6.67 12.65
N LYS A 9 -7.22 5.45 12.29
CA LYS A 9 -8.09 4.28 12.13
C LYS A 9 -7.49 3.01 12.75
N GLY A 10 -6.87 3.15 13.92
CA GLY A 10 -6.27 2.02 14.62
C GLY A 10 -5.07 2.39 15.49
N GLU A 11 -4.18 1.44 15.73
CA GLU A 11 -3.00 1.60 16.59
C GLU A 11 -1.82 0.77 16.07
N ILE A 12 -0.61 1.24 16.33
CA ILE A 12 0.63 0.50 16.12
C ILE A 12 1.36 0.32 17.45
N SER A 13 1.71 -0.90 17.80
CA SER A 13 2.47 -1.25 18.99
C SER A 13 3.79 -1.90 18.58
N PHE A 14 4.89 -1.30 19.02
CA PHE A 14 6.22 -1.90 18.96
C PHE A 14 6.41 -2.72 20.23
N GLU A 15 6.32 -4.05 20.10
CA GLU A 15 6.58 -5.00 21.17
C GLU A 15 8.08 -5.33 21.21
N THR A 16 8.50 -6.33 21.99
CA THR A 16 9.93 -6.63 22.16
C THR A 16 10.53 -7.35 20.94
N ASP A 17 9.74 -8.20 20.28
CA ASP A 17 10.15 -9.08 19.18
C ASP A 17 9.41 -8.79 17.86
N LYS A 18 8.32 -8.02 17.91
CA LYS A 18 7.45 -7.77 16.76
C LYS A 18 6.81 -6.39 16.76
N VAL A 19 6.35 -5.98 15.58
CA VAL A 19 5.47 -4.84 15.37
C VAL A 19 4.05 -5.37 15.20
N ARG A 20 3.14 -4.93 16.07
CA ARG A 20 1.71 -5.22 15.98
C ARG A 20 0.96 -3.99 15.46
N ILE A 21 0.11 -4.21 14.47
CA ILE A 21 -0.62 -3.18 13.75
C ILE A 21 -2.09 -3.59 13.76
N SER A 22 -2.92 -2.79 14.40
CA SER A 22 -4.37 -2.93 14.37
C SER A 22 -4.91 -1.82 13.48
N ASP A 23 -5.37 -2.16 12.27
CA ASP A 23 -5.98 -1.20 11.35
C ASP A 23 -7.02 -1.88 10.44
N ASN A 24 -7.69 -1.08 9.62
CA ASN A 24 -8.62 -1.55 8.60
C ASN A 24 -7.93 -1.87 7.24
N SER A 25 -6.64 -2.25 7.23
CA SER A 25 -5.84 -2.48 6.02
C SER A 25 -6.44 -3.49 5.06
N ARG A 26 -7.06 -4.57 5.56
CA ARG A 26 -7.68 -5.60 4.69
C ARG A 26 -8.77 -5.00 3.81
N LYS A 27 -9.67 -4.19 4.39
CA LYS A 27 -10.74 -3.51 3.64
C LYS A 27 -10.16 -2.51 2.64
N GLN A 28 -9.14 -1.75 3.05
CA GLN A 28 -8.48 -0.78 2.17
C GLN A 28 -7.79 -1.48 1.00
N ASN A 29 -7.10 -2.60 1.23
CA ASN A 29 -6.41 -3.36 0.20
C ASN A 29 -7.40 -3.94 -0.83
N ILE A 30 -8.56 -4.44 -0.38
CA ILE A 30 -9.62 -4.91 -1.29
C ILE A 30 -10.12 -3.77 -2.18
N ILE A 31 -10.45 -2.61 -1.61
CA ILE A 31 -10.88 -1.44 -2.39
C ILE A 31 -9.80 -1.01 -3.39
N GLN A 32 -8.54 -1.04 -2.96
CA GLN A 32 -7.40 -0.66 -3.77
C GLN A 32 -7.09 -1.64 -4.90
N LEU A 33 -7.45 -2.92 -4.76
CA LEU A 33 -7.37 -3.91 -5.83
C LEU A 33 -8.56 -3.81 -6.79
N PHE A 34 -9.77 -3.58 -6.27
CA PHE A 34 -11.00 -3.59 -7.07
C PHE A 34 -11.05 -2.44 -8.08
N ARG A 35 -10.70 -1.22 -7.65
CA ARG A 35 -10.73 -0.03 -8.51
C ARG A 35 -9.88 -0.18 -9.78
N PRO A 36 -8.57 -0.52 -9.71
CA PRO A 36 -7.76 -0.69 -10.91
C PRO A 36 -8.14 -1.93 -11.74
N ALA A 37 -8.69 -2.98 -11.12
CA ALA A 37 -9.22 -4.13 -11.86
C ALA A 37 -10.36 -3.72 -12.80
N MET A 38 -11.31 -2.89 -12.32
CA MET A 38 -12.40 -2.36 -13.15
C MET A 38 -11.89 -1.57 -14.36
N TRP A 39 -10.87 -0.73 -14.17
CA TRP A 39 -10.28 0.03 -15.27
C TRP A 39 -9.46 -0.83 -16.24
N THR A 40 -8.88 -1.92 -15.76
CA THR A 40 -8.23 -2.92 -16.61
C THR A 40 -9.27 -3.61 -17.51
N ILE A 41 -10.43 -3.99 -16.95
CA ILE A 41 -11.56 -4.54 -17.71
C ILE A 41 -12.05 -3.55 -18.78
N TYR A 42 -12.17 -2.27 -18.43
CA TYR A 42 -12.51 -1.22 -19.39
C TYR A 42 -11.51 -1.17 -20.56
N GLY A 43 -10.21 -1.21 -20.29
CA GLY A 43 -9.18 -1.28 -21.33
C GLY A 43 -9.35 -2.49 -22.26
N THR A 44 -9.64 -3.67 -21.70
CA THR A 44 -9.93 -4.88 -22.50
C THR A 44 -11.18 -4.70 -23.37
N ILE A 45 -12.26 -4.13 -22.83
CA ILE A 45 -13.49 -3.86 -23.59
C ILE A 45 -13.21 -2.89 -24.74
N SER A 46 -12.38 -1.87 -24.55
CA SER A 46 -11.99 -0.93 -25.62
C SER A 46 -11.28 -1.65 -26.77
N VAL A 47 -10.40 -2.60 -26.48
CA VAL A 47 -9.76 -3.45 -27.51
C VAL A 47 -10.79 -4.29 -28.25
N LEU A 48 -11.68 -4.98 -27.52
CA LEU A 48 -12.73 -5.81 -28.13
C LEU A 48 -13.69 -5.00 -29.00
N ARG A 49 -14.01 -3.77 -28.60
CA ARG A 49 -14.83 -2.85 -29.38
C ARG A 49 -14.11 -2.39 -30.64
N TYR A 50 -12.82 -2.04 -30.55
CA TYR A 50 -12.02 -1.64 -31.71
C TYR A 50 -12.03 -2.72 -32.80
N LEU A 51 -11.94 -4.01 -32.43
CA LEU A 51 -12.02 -5.13 -33.37
C LEU A 51 -13.34 -5.17 -34.16
N LYS A 52 -14.41 -4.54 -33.65
CA LYS A 52 -15.72 -4.46 -34.31
C LYS A 52 -15.95 -3.15 -35.03
N THR A 53 -15.45 -2.02 -34.51
CA THR A 53 -15.83 -0.68 -34.98
C THR A 53 -14.71 0.10 -35.65
N GLY A 54 -13.45 -0.32 -35.50
CA GLY A 54 -12.28 0.42 -36.00
C GLY A 54 -12.02 1.76 -35.28
N ASP A 55 -12.72 2.03 -34.17
CA ASP A 55 -12.67 3.30 -33.44
C ASP A 55 -11.32 3.47 -32.70
N GLN A 56 -10.40 4.20 -33.33
CA GLN A 56 -9.04 4.37 -32.80
C GLN A 56 -8.97 5.24 -31.55
N PHE A 57 -9.83 6.25 -31.44
CA PHE A 57 -9.79 7.16 -30.29
C PHE A 57 -10.10 6.41 -28.99
N LEU A 58 -11.15 5.59 -29.01
CA LEU A 58 -11.53 4.80 -27.85
C LEU A 58 -10.52 3.68 -27.54
N LEU A 59 -9.89 3.12 -28.57
CA LEU A 59 -8.79 2.15 -28.39
C LEU A 59 -7.66 2.76 -27.58
N TRP A 60 -7.10 3.89 -28.04
CA TRP A 60 -5.93 4.50 -27.43
C TRP A 60 -6.21 5.00 -26.01
N THR A 61 -7.34 5.66 -25.80
CA THR A 61 -7.75 6.11 -24.47
C THR A 61 -8.00 4.92 -23.54
N GLY A 62 -8.64 3.85 -24.02
CA GLY A 62 -8.86 2.61 -23.28
C GLY A 62 -7.56 1.90 -22.90
N LEU A 63 -6.62 1.76 -23.83
CA LEU A 63 -5.31 1.14 -23.57
C LEU A 63 -4.50 1.95 -22.56
N PHE A 64 -4.44 3.27 -22.72
CA PHE A 64 -3.72 4.13 -21.79
C PHE A 64 -4.28 4.00 -20.37
N ILE A 65 -5.61 4.08 -20.22
CA ILE A 65 -6.29 3.91 -18.93
C ILE A 65 -6.07 2.50 -18.38
N GLY A 66 -6.26 1.47 -19.20
CA GLY A 66 -6.13 0.06 -18.80
C GLY A 66 -4.73 -0.28 -18.33
N ILE A 67 -3.70 0.07 -19.11
CA ILE A 67 -2.29 -0.21 -18.76
C ILE A 67 -1.90 0.54 -17.49
N SER A 68 -2.26 1.82 -17.36
CA SER A 68 -1.94 2.61 -16.17
C SER A 68 -2.53 1.99 -14.90
N HIS A 69 -3.79 1.54 -14.97
CA HIS A 69 -4.45 0.89 -13.84
C HIS A 69 -3.94 -0.54 -13.61
N PHE A 70 -3.55 -1.27 -14.65
CA PHE A 70 -2.95 -2.59 -14.50
C PHE A 70 -1.62 -2.55 -13.74
N ILE A 71 -0.78 -1.54 -14.02
CA ILE A 71 0.45 -1.31 -13.25
C ILE A 71 0.10 -1.03 -11.77
N ILE A 72 -0.90 -0.19 -11.50
CA ILE A 72 -1.36 0.09 -10.13
C ILE A 72 -1.87 -1.19 -9.45
N PHE A 73 -2.57 -2.07 -10.19
CA PHE A 73 -3.07 -3.34 -9.68
C PHE A 73 -1.92 -4.26 -9.27
N ILE A 74 -0.90 -4.43 -10.12
CA ILE A 74 0.31 -5.21 -9.80
C ILE A 74 0.98 -4.68 -8.53
N LEU A 75 1.21 -3.36 -8.45
CA LEU A 75 1.81 -2.74 -7.27
C LEU A 75 0.95 -2.91 -6.00
N SER A 76 -0.36 -3.03 -6.15
CA SER A 76 -1.29 -3.26 -5.03
C SER A 76 -1.27 -4.71 -4.55
N ILE A 77 -1.05 -5.69 -5.43
CA ILE A 77 -0.88 -7.10 -5.05
C ILE A 77 0.35 -7.30 -4.17
N LEU A 78 1.42 -6.54 -4.41
CA LEU A 78 2.66 -6.59 -3.62
C LEU A 78 2.51 -6.01 -2.20
N ARG A 79 1.34 -5.48 -1.83
CA ARG A 79 1.09 -5.01 -0.46
C ARG A 79 0.88 -6.19 0.51
N SER A 80 1.34 -6.00 1.74
CA SER A 80 1.10 -6.92 2.86
C SER A 80 -0.01 -6.40 3.75
N ASN A 81 -0.87 -7.33 4.17
CA ASN A 81 -1.99 -7.08 5.07
C ASN A 81 -1.75 -7.67 6.48
N GLN A 82 -0.51 -8.08 6.76
CA GLN A 82 -0.15 -8.67 8.05
C GLN A 82 -0.29 -7.64 9.16
N ASN A 83 -0.96 -8.06 10.24
CA ASN A 83 -1.13 -7.27 11.45
C ASN A 83 0.02 -7.49 12.44
N GLU A 84 0.77 -8.57 12.30
CA GLU A 84 1.93 -8.87 13.16
C GLU A 84 3.12 -9.12 12.25
N ILE A 85 4.20 -8.40 12.50
CA ILE A 85 5.43 -8.44 11.71
C ILE A 85 6.61 -8.60 12.69
N PRO A 86 7.25 -9.77 12.76
CA PRO A 86 8.48 -9.94 13.53
C PRO A 86 9.56 -8.96 13.05
N PHE A 87 10.36 -8.41 13.96
CA PHE A 87 11.46 -7.53 13.55
C PHE A 87 12.44 -8.22 12.61
N ASP A 88 12.65 -9.53 12.80
CA ASP A 88 13.47 -10.37 11.93
C ASP A 88 12.96 -10.42 10.48
N ASP A 89 11.68 -10.18 10.23
CA ASP A 89 11.11 -10.16 8.88
C ASP A 89 11.15 -8.78 8.22
N ILE A 90 11.53 -7.74 8.97
CA ILE A 90 11.62 -6.37 8.47
C ILE A 90 12.94 -6.19 7.73
N LYS A 91 12.85 -5.80 6.46
CA LYS A 91 14.00 -5.40 5.64
C LYS A 91 14.32 -3.92 5.81
N SER A 92 13.29 -3.08 5.89
CA SER A 92 13.46 -1.65 6.14
C SER A 92 12.16 -1.05 6.66
N ILE A 93 12.26 -0.09 7.57
CA ILE A 93 11.13 0.69 8.06
C ILE A 93 11.44 2.18 7.86
N ALA A 94 10.51 2.92 7.26
CA ALA A 94 10.72 4.35 7.01
C ALA A 94 9.40 5.11 6.99
N ILE A 95 9.42 6.31 7.54
CA ILE A 95 8.33 7.27 7.35
C ILE A 95 8.54 7.98 6.01
N LYS A 96 7.50 8.01 5.20
CA LYS A 96 7.48 8.70 3.91
C LYS A 96 6.34 9.69 3.90
N ARG A 97 6.65 10.91 3.46
CA ARG A 97 5.66 11.94 3.18
C ARG A 97 5.35 11.97 1.68
N ARG A 98 4.07 11.90 1.32
CA ARG A 98 3.61 12.16 -0.05
C ARG A 98 2.42 13.11 0.01
N PHE A 99 2.58 14.28 -0.61
CA PHE A 99 1.62 15.38 -0.49
C PHE A 99 1.41 15.76 0.99
N SER A 100 0.17 15.88 1.44
CA SER A 100 -0.20 16.18 2.84
C SER A 100 -0.30 14.95 3.73
N ASN A 101 -0.02 13.75 3.21
CA ASN A 101 -0.16 12.51 3.97
C ASN A 101 1.20 11.91 4.33
N GLU A 102 1.27 11.41 5.56
CA GLU A 102 2.42 10.69 6.08
C GLU A 102 2.08 9.21 6.22
N PHE A 103 3.07 8.39 5.88
CA PHE A 103 2.95 6.96 5.77
C PHE A 103 4.13 6.29 6.47
N LEU A 104 3.87 5.25 7.24
CA LEU A 104 4.92 4.33 7.69
C LEU A 104 4.96 3.15 6.72
N ASP A 105 6.05 3.08 5.97
CA ASP A 105 6.34 2.02 5.02
C ASP A 105 7.25 0.99 5.70
N ILE A 106 6.73 -0.21 5.94
CA ILE A 106 7.47 -1.38 6.42
C ILE A 106 7.65 -2.32 5.24
N ARG A 107 8.89 -2.45 4.75
CA ARG A 107 9.23 -3.41 3.70
C ARG A 107 9.72 -4.70 4.34
N LEU A 108 9.12 -5.81 3.92
CA LEU A 108 9.43 -7.15 4.42
C LEU A 108 10.56 -7.78 3.60
N LYS A 109 11.24 -8.79 4.16
CA LYS A 109 12.27 -9.58 3.45
C LYS A 109 11.74 -10.25 2.17
N ASN A 110 10.46 -10.62 2.13
CA ASN A 110 9.78 -11.15 0.94
C ASN A 110 9.41 -10.08 -0.12
N ASN A 111 9.97 -8.86 -0.02
CA ASN A 111 9.70 -7.69 -0.87
C ASN A 111 8.28 -7.13 -0.84
N ARG A 112 7.38 -7.67 0.00
CA ARG A 112 6.05 -7.08 0.20
C ARG A 112 6.13 -5.82 1.04
N LEU A 113 5.21 -4.89 0.80
CA LEU A 113 5.14 -3.61 1.49
C LEU A 113 3.91 -3.53 2.40
N ARG A 114 4.12 -3.35 3.70
CA ARG A 114 3.06 -2.94 4.62
C ARG A 114 3.11 -1.42 4.76
N ARG A 115 2.05 -0.75 4.34
CA ARG A 115 1.90 0.71 4.49
C ARG A 115 0.83 1.02 5.52
N ILE A 116 1.18 1.83 6.50
CA ILE A 116 0.26 2.33 7.52
C ILE A 116 -0.02 3.80 7.21
N ILE A 117 -1.30 4.18 7.28
CA ILE A 117 -1.79 5.51 6.91
C ILE A 117 -2.39 6.19 8.14
N GLY A 118 -2.17 7.50 8.27
CA GLY A 118 -2.86 8.31 9.28
C GLY A 118 -2.19 8.21 10.64
N ILE A 119 -0.87 8.34 10.66
CA ILE A 119 -0.09 8.46 11.90
C ILE A 119 -0.27 9.88 12.43
N GLU A 120 -0.65 10.02 13.70
CA GLU A 120 -0.90 11.34 14.30
C GLU A 120 0.40 12.04 14.73
N ASN A 121 1.35 11.28 15.28
CA ASN A 121 2.65 11.79 15.74
C ASN A 121 3.81 11.15 14.95
N SER A 122 3.90 11.44 13.65
CA SER A 122 4.92 10.85 12.78
C SER A 122 6.35 11.11 13.25
N ASN A 123 6.66 12.32 13.75
CA ASN A 123 7.98 12.66 14.26
C ASN A 123 8.42 11.76 15.43
N GLU A 124 7.53 11.52 16.40
CA GLU A 124 7.80 10.65 17.55
C GLU A 124 8.06 9.20 17.10
N VAL A 125 7.28 8.72 16.12
CA VAL A 125 7.49 7.39 15.54
C VAL A 125 8.83 7.32 14.80
N GLU A 126 9.21 8.39 14.08
CA GLU A 126 10.49 8.44 13.37
C GLU A 126 11.69 8.39 14.33
N GLU A 127 11.64 9.18 15.39
CA GLU A 127 12.66 9.20 16.43
C GLU A 127 12.76 7.86 17.16
N TYR A 128 11.61 7.24 17.48
CA TYR A 128 11.58 5.92 18.08
C TYR A 128 12.24 4.87 17.17
N ILE A 129 11.91 4.88 15.87
CA ILE A 129 12.52 3.98 14.88
C ILE A 129 14.03 4.18 14.84
N LYS A 130 14.51 5.43 14.71
CA LYS A 130 15.96 5.72 14.62
C LYS A 130 16.74 5.31 15.88
N SER A 131 16.12 5.42 17.05
CA SER A 131 16.77 5.14 18.33
C SER A 131 16.73 3.66 18.72
N ASN A 132 15.68 2.92 18.35
CA ASN A 132 15.43 1.55 18.84
C ASN A 132 15.48 0.47 17.76
N ILE A 133 15.33 0.82 16.48
CA ILE A 133 15.27 -0.14 15.38
C ILE A 133 16.49 0.09 14.48
N LYS A 134 17.53 -0.74 14.68
CA LYS A 134 18.66 -0.84 13.73
C LYS A 134 18.19 -1.63 12.51
N THR A 135 17.62 -0.92 11.53
CA THR A 135 17.42 -1.45 10.17
C THR A 135 18.63 -1.27 9.29
#